data_AF-A0A358XSB1-F1
#
_entry.id   AF-A0A358XSB1-F1
#
_cell.length_a   1.000
_cell.length_b   1.000
_cell.length_c   1.000
_cell.angle_alpha   90.00
_cell.angle_beta   90.00
_cell.angle_gamma   90.00
#
_symmetry.space_group_name_H-M   'P 1'
#
loop_
_entity.id
_entity.type
_entity.pdbx_description
1 polymer ?
#
loop_
_entity_poly.entity_id
_entity_poly.type
_entity_poly.pdbx_seq_one_letter_code
_entity_poly.pdbx_strand_id
1 'polypeptide(L)' 'MIEKVLITGASGFVGYHLTRAAKEAGMEVHAAVRKSSDVSEIRS' A
#
# COMPACT_ATOMS: atom_id res chain seq x y z
N MET A 1 5.34 -0.23 19.60
CA MET A 1 4.99 -1.34 18.69
C MET A 1 4.59 -0.71 17.36
N ILE A 2 5.09 -1.22 16.24
CA ILE A 2 4.66 -0.75 14.90
C ILE A 2 3.55 -1.69 14.44
N GLU A 3 2.40 -1.15 14.09
CA GLU A 3 1.29 -1.92 13.54
C GLU A 3 1.60 -2.34 12.10
N LYS A 4 1.19 -3.54 11.71
CA LYS A 4 1.46 -4.10 10.38
C LYS A 4 0.16 -4.32 9.62
N VAL A 5 0.15 -4.01 8.33
CA VAL A 5 -1.02 -4.20 7.47
C VAL A 5 -0.64 -4.76 6.10
N LEU A 6 -1.43 -5.72 5.60
CA LEU A 6 -1.36 -6.21 4.23
C LEU A 6 -2.49 -5.59 3.42
N ILE A 7 -2.14 -4.88 2.35
CA ILE A 7 -3.10 -4.25 1.43
C ILE A 7 -3.00 -4.97 0.08
N THR A 8 -4.07 -5.65 -0.33
CA THR A 8 -4.17 -6.29 -1.65
C THR A 8 -4.81 -5.35 -2.66
N GLY A 9 -4.34 -5.36 -3.92
CA GLY A 9 -4.78 -4.37 -4.90
C GLY A 9 -4.26 -2.97 -4.58
N ALA A 10 -3.09 -2.89 -3.93
CA ALA A 10 -2.54 -1.66 -3.36
C ALA A 10 -2.27 -0.53 -4.39
N SER A 11 -2.14 -0.86 -5.67
CA SER A 11 -1.96 0.12 -6.75
C SER A 11 -3.26 0.49 -7.48
N GLY A 12 -4.40 -0.09 -7.09
CA GLY A 12 -5.72 0.31 -7.61
C GLY A 12 -6.23 1.56 -6.90
N PHE A 13 -7.37 2.10 -7.34
CA PHE A 13 -7.93 3.36 -6.81
C PHE A 13 -8.03 3.40 -5.28
N VAL A 14 -8.84 2.52 -4.68
CA VAL A 14 -9.02 2.50 -3.22
C VAL A 14 -7.75 2.01 -2.51
N GLY A 15 -7.08 1.00 -3.06
CA GLY A 15 -5.86 0.44 -2.48
C GLY A 15 -4.73 1.46 -2.36
N TYR A 16 -4.61 2.38 -3.33
CA TYR A 16 -3.65 3.47 -3.31
C TYR A 16 -3.88 4.40 -2.12
N HIS A 17 -5.10 4.91 -1.96
CA HIS A 17 -5.44 5.82 -0.88
C HIS A 17 -5.28 5.15 0.50
N LEU A 18 -5.64 3.87 0.63
CA LEU A 18 -5.41 3.11 1.86
C LEU A 18 -3.92 2.93 2.16
N THR A 19 -3.11 2.63 1.14
CA THR A 19 -1.65 2.47 1.28
C THR A 19 -0.99 3.77 1.74
N ARG A 20 -1.43 4.91 1.20
CA ARG A 20 -0.97 6.24 1.64
C ARG A 20 -1.39 6.53 3.09
N ALA A 21 -2.67 6.37 3.43
CA ALA A 21 -3.18 6.65 4.77
C ALA A 21 -2.51 5.76 5.84
N ALA A 22 -2.34 4.47 5.58
CA ALA A 22 -1.68 3.56 6.52
C ALA A 22 -0.21 3.94 6.75
N LYS A 23 0.49 4.38 5.69
CA LYS A 23 1.87 4.84 5.80
C LYS A 23 1.97 6.16 6.57
N GLU A 24 1.06 7.10 6.32
CA GLU A 24 0.97 8.36 7.08
C GLU A 24 0.65 8.12 8.57
N ALA A 25 -0.07 7.04 8.88
CA ALA A 25 -0.33 6.60 10.25
C ALA A 25 0.87 5.89 10.92
N GLY A 26 2.01 5.73 10.23
CA GLY A 26 3.21 5.10 10.76
C GLY A 26 3.18 3.56 10.80
N MET A 27 2.28 2.93 10.05
CA MET A 27 2.19 1.48 9.95
C MET A 27 3.25 0.90 9.00
N GLU A 28 3.67 -0.34 9.26
CA GLU A 28 4.42 -1.15 8.30
C GLU A 28 3.47 -1.73 7.25
N VAL A 29 3.54 -1.21 6.02
CA VAL A 29 2.62 -1.59 4.94
C VAL A 29 3.26 -2.64 4.02
N HIS A 30 2.60 -3.78 3.89
CA HIS A 30 2.89 -4.80 2.89
C HIS A 30 1.88 -4.66 1.75
N ALA A 31 2.34 -4.34 0.54
CA ALA A 31 1.48 -4.09 -0.62
C ALA A 31 1.51 -5.28 -1.59
N ALA A 32 0.37 -5.91 -1.83
CA ALA A 32 0.22 -6.94 -2.86
C ALA A 32 -0.44 -6.35 -4.11
N VAL A 33 0.24 -6.48 -5.24
CA VAL A 33 -0.18 -5.98 -6.56
C VAL A 33 -0.10 -7.09 -7.61
N ARG A 34 -0.72 -6.86 -8.78
CA ARG A 34 -0.52 -7.76 -9.92
C ARG A 34 0.85 -7.48 -10.54
N LYS A 35 1.46 -8.50 -11.17
CA LYS A 35 2.74 -8.34 -11.87
C LYS A 35 2.72 -7.26 -12.96
N SER A 36 1.56 -7.04 -13.58
CA SER A 36 1.35 -6.06 -14.65
C SER A 36 0.95 -4.67 -14.14
N SER A 37 0.80 -4.48 -12.83
CA SER A 37 0.41 -3.18 -12.26
C SER A 37 1.59 -2.22 -12.30
N ASP A 38 1.31 -0.95 -12.61
CA ASP A 38 2.24 0.14 -12.31
C ASP A 38 2.28 0.36 -10.79
N VAL A 39 3.49 0.48 -10.24
CA VAL A 39 3.76 0.63 -8.81
C VAL A 39 4.56 1.89 -8.49
N SER A 40 4.82 2.73 -9.49
CA SER A 40 5.61 3.96 -9.34
C SER A 40 5.14 4.84 -8.18
N GLU A 41 3.83 4.93 -7.96
CA GLU A 41 3.23 5.79 -6.93
C GLU A 41 3.28 5.21 -5.50
N ILE A 42 3.46 3.89 -5.34
CA ILE A 42 3.38 3.21 -4.03
C ILE A 42 4.69 2.58 -3.55
N ARG A 43 5.79 2.75 -4.30
CA ARG A 43 7.09 2.10 -4.04
C ARG A 43 8.00 2.83 -3.04
N SER A 44 7.59 3.97 -2.50
CA SER A 44 8.38 4.72 -1.51
C SER A 44 8.35 4.09 -0.12
#